data_AF-A0A2H0QR49-F1
#
_entry.id   AF-A0A2H0QR49-F1
#
_cell.length_a   1.000
_cell.length_b   1.000
_cell.length_c   1.000
_cell.angle_alpha   90.00
_cell.angle_beta   90.00
_cell.angle_gamma   90.00
#
_symmetry.space_group_name_H-M   'P 1'
#
loop_
_entity.id
_entity.type
_entity.pdbx_description
1 polymer ?
#
loop_
_entity_poly.entity_id
_entity_poly.type
_entity_poly.pdbx_seq_one_letter_code
_entity_poly.pdbx_strand_id
1 'polypeptide(L)'
;MKILSLFFVFSFFNLHAEEILKFNANYKVPTITMEEEALSTFELVEYTVTKNDPGSEFKASLKYELPYEMTGVDHQTVEMNLMIEQLPLRVFEGEKAIALCQGLWNQMKCDVRFKKLDFDFSNIELDLATRGFPSQNIQIRLDLLKRFSGDPIGKSEVITAP
;
A
#
# COMPACT_ATOMS: atom_id res chain seq x y z
N MET A 1 -66.36 4.68 -17.15
CA MET A 1 -65.47 3.64 -17.72
C MET A 1 -64.16 4.32 -18.05
N LYS A 2 -63.06 3.93 -17.37
CA LYS A 2 -61.60 4.03 -17.65
C LYS A 2 -61.08 5.27 -18.42
N ILE A 3 -59.94 5.90 -18.08
CA ILE A 3 -58.62 5.32 -17.84
C ILE A 3 -57.84 6.26 -16.89
N LEU A 4 -57.37 5.72 -15.77
CA LEU A 4 -56.42 6.37 -14.86
C LEU A 4 -55.02 6.30 -15.48
N SER A 5 -54.38 7.45 -15.64
CA SER A 5 -52.98 7.56 -16.06
C SER A 5 -52.06 6.94 -15.02
N LEU A 6 -51.25 5.95 -15.40
CA LEU A 6 -50.06 5.56 -14.64
C LEU A 6 -48.82 5.96 -15.44
N PHE A 7 -48.24 7.10 -15.08
CA PHE A 7 -46.86 7.40 -15.43
C PHE A 7 -45.96 6.61 -14.46
N PHE A 8 -45.41 5.50 -14.95
CA PHE A 8 -44.29 4.83 -14.30
C PHE A 8 -43.04 5.69 -14.50
N VAL A 9 -42.67 6.46 -13.48
CA VAL A 9 -41.34 7.06 -13.41
C VAL A 9 -40.38 5.96 -12.95
N PHE A 10 -39.67 5.36 -13.91
CA PHE A 10 -38.52 4.52 -13.60
C PHE A 10 -37.37 5.43 -13.14
N SER A 11 -37.22 5.60 -11.83
CA SER A 11 -36.00 6.14 -11.25
C SER A 11 -34.87 5.13 -11.45
N PHE A 12 -34.02 5.38 -12.43
CA PHE A 12 -32.73 4.70 -12.57
C PHE A 12 -31.81 5.18 -11.45
N PHE A 13 -31.72 4.44 -10.36
CA PHE A 13 -30.59 4.55 -9.44
C PHE A 13 -29.35 4.02 -10.18
N ASN A 14 -28.49 4.91 -10.67
CA ASN A 14 -27.13 4.54 -11.04
C ASN A 14 -26.40 4.11 -9.76
N LEU A 15 -26.37 2.80 -9.49
CA LEU A 15 -25.41 2.23 -8.55
C LEU A 15 -24.03 2.43 -9.18
N HIS A 16 -23.28 3.43 -8.72
CA HIS A 16 -21.85 3.51 -9.01
C HIS A 16 -21.20 2.27 -8.40
N ALA A 17 -20.73 1.37 -9.26
CA ALA A 17 -20.13 0.12 -8.84
C ALA A 17 -18.71 0.40 -8.31
N GLU A 18 -18.52 0.21 -7.01
CA GLU A 18 -17.21 0.15 -6.38
C GLU A 18 -16.53 -1.16 -6.80
N GLU A 19 -15.38 -1.07 -7.45
CA GLU A 19 -14.58 -2.23 -7.85
C GLU A 19 -13.38 -2.34 -6.89
N ILE A 20 -13.32 -3.45 -6.14
CA ILE A 20 -12.26 -3.70 -5.18
C ILE A 20 -11.32 -4.76 -5.76
N LEU A 21 -10.07 -4.36 -6.00
CA LEU A 21 -9.00 -5.24 -6.41
C LEU A 21 -8.09 -5.51 -5.21
N LYS A 22 -7.85 -6.79 -4.91
CA LYS A 22 -6.94 -7.20 -3.83
C LYS A 22 -5.74 -7.90 -4.43
N PHE A 23 -4.56 -7.64 -3.89
CA PHE A 23 -3.30 -8.22 -4.33
C PHE A 23 -2.41 -8.54 -3.13
N ASN A 24 -1.33 -9.27 -3.38
CA ASN A 24 -0.12 -9.16 -2.56
C ASN A 24 0.95 -8.39 -3.35
N ALA A 25 1.82 -7.70 -2.63
CA ALA A 25 2.94 -6.99 -3.23
C ALA A 25 4.22 -7.24 -2.44
N ASN A 26 5.37 -7.22 -3.10
CA ASN A 26 6.67 -7.15 -2.44
C ASN A 26 7.09 -5.70 -2.33
N TYR A 27 7.41 -5.27 -1.11
CA TYR A 27 8.07 -4.01 -0.83
C TYR A 27 9.56 -4.23 -0.61
N LYS A 28 10.40 -3.52 -1.36
CA LYS A 28 11.85 -3.60 -1.25
C LYS A 28 12.44 -2.28 -0.77
N VAL A 29 13.19 -2.36 0.32
CA VAL A 29 14.04 -1.28 0.84
C VAL A 29 15.36 -1.26 0.07
N PRO A 30 15.88 -0.09 -0.36
CA PRO A 30 17.20 0.01 -0.97
C PRO A 30 18.30 -0.48 -0.03
N THR A 31 19.23 -1.26 -0.57
CA THR A 31 20.34 -1.89 0.16
C THR A 31 21.68 -1.47 -0.41
N ILE A 32 22.73 -1.61 0.40
CA ILE A 32 24.11 -1.32 0.00
C ILE A 32 24.94 -2.61 -0.03
N THR A 33 24.56 -3.63 0.76
CA THR A 33 25.27 -4.92 0.86
C THR A 33 24.43 -6.11 0.41
N MET A 34 25.08 -7.22 0.04
CA MET A 34 24.39 -8.47 -0.29
C MET A 34 23.70 -9.11 0.92
N GLU A 35 24.22 -8.91 2.12
CA GLU A 35 23.62 -9.43 3.36
C GLU A 35 22.31 -8.72 3.68
N GLU A 36 22.24 -7.40 3.43
CA GLU A 36 21.02 -6.61 3.53
C GLU A 36 19.99 -7.01 2.48
N GLU A 37 20.44 -7.28 1.25
CA GLU A 37 19.56 -7.65 0.13
C GLU A 37 18.66 -8.84 0.50
N ALA A 38 19.22 -9.86 1.17
CA ALA A 38 18.50 -11.05 1.63
C ALA A 38 17.38 -10.75 2.65
N LEU A 39 17.41 -9.59 3.30
CA LEU A 39 16.47 -9.17 4.35
C LEU A 39 15.68 -7.90 3.98
N SER A 40 15.81 -7.42 2.74
CA SER A 40 15.30 -6.11 2.30
C SER A 40 13.90 -6.12 1.73
N THR A 41 13.36 -7.31 1.47
CA THR A 41 12.05 -7.51 0.86
C THR A 41 11.04 -7.94 1.90
N PHE A 42 9.91 -7.25 1.91
CA PHE A 42 8.80 -7.45 2.84
C PHE A 42 7.53 -7.67 2.03
N GLU A 43 6.75 -8.68 2.38
CA GLU A 43 5.44 -8.89 1.74
C GLU A 43 4.41 -7.93 2.34
N LEU A 44 3.71 -7.21 1.46
CA LEU A 44 2.55 -6.39 1.77
C LEU A 44 1.30 -7.21 1.43
N VAL A 45 0.60 -7.67 2.46
CA VAL A 45 -0.62 -8.46 2.35
C VAL A 45 -1.84 -7.54 2.25
N GLU A 46 -2.89 -8.02 1.58
CA GLU A 46 -4.14 -7.27 1.34
C GLU A 46 -3.92 -5.90 0.68
N TYR A 47 -2.98 -5.84 -0.28
CA TYR A 47 -2.70 -4.66 -1.09
C TYR A 47 -3.92 -4.34 -1.96
N THR A 48 -4.76 -3.45 -1.47
CA THR A 48 -6.11 -3.22 -1.96
C THR A 48 -6.16 -1.93 -2.76
N VAL A 49 -6.64 -2.03 -4.01
CA VAL A 49 -7.02 -0.89 -4.83
C VAL A 49 -8.53 -0.85 -4.92
N THR A 50 -9.13 0.19 -4.36
CA THR A 50 -10.57 0.46 -4.51
C THR A 50 -10.76 1.48 -5.61
N LYS A 51 -11.55 1.16 -6.63
CA LYS A 51 -11.87 2.03 -7.75
C LYS A 51 -13.33 2.44 -7.68
N ASN A 52 -13.57 3.74 -7.83
CA ASN A 52 -14.88 4.33 -7.86
C ASN A 52 -15.00 5.19 -9.12
N ASP A 53 -15.98 4.87 -9.96
CA ASP A 53 -16.35 5.68 -11.12
C ASP A 53 -17.74 6.32 -10.89
N PRO A 54 -17.79 7.47 -10.18
CA PRO A 54 -19.01 8.27 -10.03
C PRO A 54 -19.46 8.96 -11.34
N GLY A 55 -18.96 8.56 -12.51
CA GLY A 55 -19.45 9.00 -13.81
C GLY A 55 -18.74 10.22 -14.42
N SER A 56 -18.09 11.06 -13.62
CA SER A 56 -17.35 12.24 -14.13
C SER A 56 -15.89 12.33 -13.70
N GLU A 57 -15.48 11.59 -12.66
CA GLU A 57 -14.12 11.61 -12.14
C GLU A 57 -13.75 10.21 -11.67
N PHE A 58 -12.74 9.60 -12.30
CA PHE A 58 -12.18 8.36 -11.80
C PHE A 58 -11.51 8.62 -10.45
N LYS A 59 -11.94 7.89 -9.42
CA LYS A 59 -11.35 7.91 -8.09
C LYS A 59 -10.78 6.53 -7.80
N ALA A 60 -9.59 6.49 -7.21
CA ALA A 60 -9.05 5.27 -6.65
C ALA A 60 -8.38 5.54 -5.32
N SER A 61 -8.35 4.53 -4.47
CA SER A 61 -7.50 4.51 -3.27
C SER A 61 -6.64 3.26 -3.27
N LEU A 62 -5.50 3.35 -2.59
CA LEU A 62 -4.56 2.28 -2.36
C LEU A 62 -4.39 2.10 -0.86
N LYS A 63 -4.58 0.88 -0.37
CA LYS A 63 -4.50 0.54 1.05
C LYS A 63 -3.71 -0.75 1.26
N TYR A 64 -2.87 -0.79 2.29
CA TYR A 64 -2.17 -1.98 2.75
C TYR A 64 -1.70 -1.82 4.20
N GLU A 65 -1.36 -2.91 4.87
CA GLU A 65 -0.70 -2.88 6.17
C GLU A 65 0.82 -3.04 6.02
N LEU A 66 1.58 -2.27 6.79
CA LEU A 66 3.01 -2.50 6.89
C LEU A 66 3.26 -3.68 7.82
N PRO A 67 4.09 -4.66 7.41
CA PRO A 67 4.43 -5.80 8.24
C PRO A 67 5.22 -5.35 9.46
N TYR A 68 5.03 -6.05 10.57
CA TYR A 68 5.69 -5.77 11.84
C TYR A 68 7.22 -5.67 11.67
N GLU A 69 7.79 -6.56 10.85
CA GLU A 69 9.22 -6.63 10.58
C GLU A 69 9.80 -5.37 9.91
N MET A 70 8.93 -4.51 9.35
CA MET A 70 9.28 -3.27 8.65
C MET A 70 9.09 -2.02 9.52
N THR A 71 8.38 -2.11 10.64
CA THR A 71 8.00 -0.91 11.43
C THR A 71 8.14 -1.09 12.92
N GLY A 72 8.16 -2.33 13.43
CA GLY A 72 8.05 -2.60 14.85
C GLY A 72 6.65 -2.41 15.43
N VAL A 73 5.67 -2.07 14.60
CA VAL A 73 4.31 -1.73 15.01
C VAL A 73 3.35 -2.66 14.28
N ASP A 74 2.59 -3.44 15.04
CA ASP A 74 1.56 -4.30 14.45
C ASP A 74 0.46 -3.45 13.81
N HIS A 75 -0.04 -3.91 12.65
CA HIS A 75 -1.19 -3.33 11.94
C HIS A 75 -1.08 -1.86 11.55
N GLN A 76 0.12 -1.37 11.20
CA GLN A 76 0.26 -0.01 10.69
C GLN A 76 -0.32 0.12 9.27
N THR A 77 -1.58 0.52 9.18
CA THR A 77 -2.25 0.75 7.89
C THR A 77 -1.71 2.00 7.19
N VAL A 78 -1.49 1.86 5.88
CA VAL A 78 -1.18 2.93 4.94
C VAL A 78 -2.36 3.04 3.98
N GLU A 79 -2.89 4.24 3.85
CA GLU A 79 -3.99 4.54 2.93
C GLU A 79 -3.65 5.81 2.17
N MET A 80 -3.81 5.76 0.85
CA MET A 80 -3.51 6.85 -0.07
C MET A 80 -4.62 6.97 -1.11
N ASN A 81 -4.95 8.20 -1.48
CA ASN A 81 -5.92 8.48 -2.54
C ASN A 81 -5.19 8.85 -3.83
N LEU A 82 -5.77 8.47 -4.97
CA LEU A 82 -5.31 8.87 -6.28
C LEU A 82 -5.46 10.38 -6.45
N MET A 83 -4.35 11.06 -6.70
CA MET A 83 -4.29 12.50 -6.91
C MET A 83 -4.18 12.85 -8.39
N ILE A 84 -3.43 12.04 -9.14
CA ILE A 84 -3.16 12.25 -10.56
C ILE A 84 -3.17 10.89 -11.26
N GLU A 85 -3.89 10.80 -12.38
CA GLU A 85 -3.76 9.70 -13.34
C GLU A 85 -3.44 10.26 -14.72
N GLN A 86 -2.23 9.97 -15.20
CA GLN A 86 -1.78 10.23 -16.56
C GLN A 86 -1.03 9.00 -17.04
N LEU A 87 -1.76 8.09 -17.71
CA LEU A 87 -1.21 6.79 -18.10
C LEU A 87 0.13 6.95 -18.84
N PRO A 88 1.16 6.16 -18.48
CA PRO A 88 1.10 4.99 -17.60
C PRO A 88 1.26 5.29 -16.09
N LEU A 89 1.31 6.56 -15.68
CA LEU A 89 1.63 7.00 -14.33
C LEU A 89 0.39 7.30 -13.49
N ARG A 90 0.47 6.95 -12.20
CA ARG A 90 -0.49 7.32 -11.16
C ARG A 90 0.24 7.84 -9.95
N VAL A 91 -0.25 8.94 -9.37
CA VAL A 91 0.28 9.47 -8.11
C VAL A 91 -0.77 9.28 -7.03
N PHE A 92 -0.38 8.56 -5.98
CA PHE A 92 -1.17 8.38 -4.77
C PHE A 92 -0.57 9.20 -3.64
N GLU A 93 -1.43 9.81 -2.82
CA GLU A 93 -1.01 10.53 -1.63
C GLU A 93 -1.93 10.22 -0.44
N GLY A 94 -1.32 10.04 0.73
CA GLY A 94 -2.01 9.87 2.00
C GLY A 94 -1.24 10.55 3.13
N GLU A 95 -1.72 10.36 4.35
CA GLU A 95 -1.10 10.95 5.55
C GLU A 95 0.30 10.38 5.80
N LYS A 96 0.49 9.08 5.56
CA LYS A 96 1.73 8.36 5.88
C LYS A 96 2.66 8.15 4.69
N ALA A 97 2.21 8.35 3.45
CA ALA A 97 3.00 8.05 2.27
C ALA A 97 2.55 8.80 1.01
N ILE A 98 3.46 8.86 0.04
CA ILE A 98 3.21 9.23 -1.36
C ILE A 98 3.76 8.10 -2.21
N ALA A 99 3.02 7.67 -3.24
CA ALA A 99 3.48 6.65 -4.17
C ALA A 99 3.34 7.11 -5.62
N LEU A 100 4.40 6.93 -6.40
CA LEU A 100 4.38 7.07 -7.85
C LEU A 100 4.31 5.67 -8.47
N CYS A 101 3.16 5.32 -9.04
CA CYS A 101 2.88 3.99 -9.56
C CYS A 101 2.81 3.98 -11.08
N GLN A 102 3.19 2.85 -11.68
CA GLN A 102 3.15 2.62 -13.13
C GLN A 102 2.66 1.21 -13.46
N GLY A 103 2.08 1.06 -14.66
CA GLY A 103 1.63 -0.23 -15.20
C GLY A 103 0.14 -0.52 -14.98
N LEU A 104 -0.26 -1.75 -15.28
CA LEU A 104 -1.61 -2.26 -15.01
C LEU A 104 -1.77 -2.51 -13.51
N TRP A 105 -3.01 -2.44 -13.00
CA TRP A 105 -3.29 -2.63 -11.57
C TRP A 105 -2.75 -3.95 -11.01
N ASN A 106 -2.89 -5.04 -11.74
CA ASN A 106 -2.42 -6.38 -11.38
C ASN A 106 -0.91 -6.62 -11.62
N GLN A 107 -0.19 -5.61 -12.11
CA GLN A 107 1.25 -5.64 -12.36
C GLN A 107 1.90 -4.33 -11.89
N MET A 108 1.24 -3.65 -10.95
CA MET A 108 1.57 -2.27 -10.59
C MET A 108 2.90 -2.24 -9.85
N LYS A 109 3.77 -1.33 -10.28
CA LYS A 109 5.04 -1.04 -9.61
C LYS A 109 5.00 0.39 -9.10
N CYS A 110 5.40 0.61 -7.85
CA CYS A 110 5.41 1.94 -7.28
C CYS A 110 6.74 2.26 -6.61
N ASP A 111 7.23 3.48 -6.81
CA ASP A 111 8.20 4.11 -5.92
C ASP A 111 7.40 4.78 -4.79
N VAL A 112 7.57 4.29 -3.55
CA VAL A 112 6.82 4.74 -2.38
C VAL A 112 7.76 5.50 -1.46
N ARG A 113 7.36 6.72 -1.11
CA ARG A 113 8.01 7.57 -0.11
C ARG A 113 7.12 7.70 1.12
N PHE A 114 7.54 7.16 2.27
CA PHE A 114 6.81 7.38 3.52
C PHE A 114 7.07 8.78 4.11
N LYS A 115 6.07 9.35 4.76
CA LYS A 115 6.17 10.60 5.49
C LYS A 115 6.66 10.21 6.90
N LYS A 116 7.91 10.60 7.21
CA LYS A 116 8.64 10.41 8.49
C LYS A 116 8.01 9.39 9.45
N LEU A 117 8.56 8.18 9.44
CA LEU A 117 8.16 7.13 10.38
C LEU A 117 8.99 7.27 11.66
N ASP A 118 8.32 7.33 12.81
CA ASP A 118 8.97 7.35 14.11
C ASP A 118 9.05 5.92 14.65
N PHE A 119 10.26 5.45 14.95
CA PHE A 119 10.51 4.08 15.39
C PHE A 119 11.19 4.07 16.74
N ASP A 120 10.66 3.26 17.66
CA ASP A 120 11.33 2.93 18.91
C ASP A 120 12.26 1.74 18.70
N PHE A 121 13.47 2.00 18.23
CA PHE A 121 14.44 0.95 17.90
C PHE A 121 14.78 0.03 19.08
N SER A 122 14.74 0.53 20.32
CA SER A 122 15.03 -0.28 21.50
C SER A 122 13.93 -1.29 21.78
N ASN A 123 12.67 -0.89 21.64
CA ASN A 123 11.55 -1.82 21.77
C ASN A 123 11.51 -2.82 20.60
N ILE A 124 11.82 -2.39 19.38
CA ILE A 124 11.89 -3.28 18.21
C ILE A 124 12.96 -4.35 18.38
N GLU A 125 14.15 -3.97 18.85
CA GLU A 125 15.24 -4.91 19.10
C GLU A 125 14.83 -5.97 20.12
N LEU A 126 14.23 -5.56 21.24
CA LEU A 126 13.76 -6.46 22.30
C LEU A 126 12.69 -7.42 21.80
N ASP A 127 11.73 -6.94 21.04
CA ASP A 127 10.64 -7.76 20.51
C ASP A 127 11.14 -8.76 19.45
N LEU A 128 12.01 -8.34 18.53
CA LEU A 128 12.63 -9.24 17.55
C LEU A 128 13.43 -10.35 18.25
N ALA A 129 14.17 -10.01 19.32
CA ALA A 129 14.87 -10.99 20.14
C ALA A 129 13.89 -11.98 20.82
N THR A 130 12.79 -11.46 21.38
CA THR A 130 11.75 -12.26 22.06
C THR A 130 11.03 -13.20 21.08
N ARG A 131 10.87 -12.78 19.81
CA ARG A 131 10.32 -13.61 18.73
C ARG A 131 11.32 -14.64 18.17
N GLY A 132 12.54 -14.70 18.70
CA GLY A 132 13.52 -15.75 18.37
C GLY A 132 14.32 -15.50 17.10
N PHE A 133 14.39 -14.26 16.61
CA PHE A 133 15.24 -13.93 15.47
C PHE A 133 16.73 -14.05 15.84
N PRO A 134 17.61 -14.53 14.93
CA PRO A 134 19.05 -14.55 15.17
C PRO A 134 19.61 -13.14 15.36
N SER A 135 20.50 -12.92 16.33
CA SER A 135 21.04 -11.58 16.65
C SER A 135 21.66 -10.86 15.45
N GLN A 136 22.32 -11.59 14.54
CA GLN A 136 22.86 -11.02 13.30
C GLN A 136 21.76 -10.47 12.39
N ASN A 137 20.64 -11.17 12.27
CA ASN A 137 19.50 -10.72 11.47
C ASN A 137 18.80 -9.52 12.12
N ILE A 138 18.74 -9.48 13.46
CA ILE A 138 18.19 -8.34 14.20
C ILE A 138 18.99 -7.09 13.88
N GLN A 139 20.32 -7.15 13.94
CA GLN A 139 21.18 -6.00 13.66
C GLN A 139 20.99 -5.48 12.23
N ILE A 140 21.02 -6.37 11.23
CA ILE A 140 20.81 -5.98 9.82
C ILE A 140 19.43 -5.34 9.62
N ARG A 141 18.40 -5.90 10.26
CA ARG A 141 17.04 -5.33 10.22
C ARG A 141 16.98 -3.95 10.86
N LEU A 142 17.57 -3.77 12.04
CA LEU A 142 17.64 -2.46 12.70
C LEU A 142 18.34 -1.43 11.81
N ASP A 143 19.39 -1.82 11.10
CA ASP A 143 20.12 -0.91 10.21
C ASP A 143 19.32 -0.57 8.93
N LEU A 144 18.54 -1.53 8.40
CA LEU A 144 17.54 -1.26 7.37
C LEU A 144 16.46 -0.29 7.85
N LEU A 145 15.91 -0.51 9.05
CA LEU A 145 14.87 0.34 9.65
C LEU A 145 15.37 1.75 9.94
N LYS A 146 16.62 1.91 10.41
CA LYS A 146 17.23 3.23 10.62
C LYS A 146 17.33 4.01 9.31
N ARG A 147 17.80 3.38 8.23
CA ARG A 147 17.83 4.02 6.90
C ARG A 147 16.43 4.39 6.43
N PHE A 148 15.49 3.46 6.60
CA PHE A 148 14.10 3.67 6.25
C PHE A 148 13.49 4.86 7.03
N SER A 149 13.77 5.03 8.32
CA SER A 149 13.25 6.16 9.11
C SER A 149 13.67 7.56 8.63
N GLY A 150 14.77 7.68 7.88
CA GLY A 150 15.35 8.96 7.45
C GLY A 150 14.72 9.55 6.17
N ASP A 151 14.77 8.78 5.08
CA ASP A 151 14.13 9.12 3.78
C ASP A 151 13.59 7.82 3.15
N PRO A 152 12.41 7.36 3.61
CA PRO A 152 11.89 6.03 3.32
C PRO A 152 11.41 5.94 1.87
N ILE A 153 12.33 5.79 0.93
CA ILE A 153 12.05 5.47 -0.46
C ILE A 153 12.26 3.98 -0.65
N GLY A 154 11.25 3.28 -1.15
CA GLY A 154 11.37 1.89 -1.56
C GLY A 154 10.40 1.55 -2.68
N LYS A 155 10.46 0.32 -3.15
CA LYS A 155 9.71 -0.11 -4.33
C LYS A 155 8.71 -1.18 -3.98
N SER A 156 7.42 -0.95 -4.26
CA SER A 156 6.41 -2.00 -4.20
C SER A 156 6.13 -2.57 -5.58
N GLU A 157 6.02 -3.89 -5.71
CA GLU A 157 5.62 -4.58 -6.94
C GLU A 157 4.55 -5.64 -6.63
N VAL A 158 3.42 -5.58 -7.32
CA VAL A 158 2.36 -6.60 -7.21
C VAL A 158 2.90 -7.96 -7.70
N ILE A 159 2.72 -9.01 -6.89
CA ILE A 159 3.24 -10.36 -7.16
C ILE A 159 2.14 -11.38 -7.49
N THR A 160 0.94 -11.20 -6.95
CA THR A 160 -0.21 -12.08 -7.19
C THR A 160 -1.50 -11.27 -7.18
N ALA A 161 -2.36 -11.55 -8.17
CA ALA A 161 -3.79 -11.31 -8.07
C ALA A 161 -4.45 -12.48 -7.29
N PRO A 162 -5.66 -12.30 -6.74
CA PRO A 162 -6.36 -13.37 -6.03
C PRO A 162 -6.57 -14.60 -6.91
#